data_AF-A0AAV0WZZ6-F1
#
_entry.id   AF-A0AAV0WZZ6-F1
#
_cell.length_a   1.000
_cell.length_b   1.000
_cell.length_c   1.000
_cell.angle_alpha   90.00
_cell.angle_beta   90.00
_cell.angle_gamma   90.00
#
_symmetry.space_group_name_H-M   'P 1'
#
loop_
_entity.id
_entity.type
_entity.pdbx_description
1 polymer ?
#
loop_
_entity_poly.entity_id
_entity_poly.type
_entity_poly.pdbx_seq_one_letter_code
_entity_poly.pdbx_strand_id
1 'polypeptide(L)'
;MLLLINHYPWILIEETMDITISQESFLSNDKNKLRLISMLTGKLLKSGIYVLQAEDDADTLIVHTAIQKSNYNTKVVVIGEDVDLIILLLTLTPDDSQIFF
;
A
#
# COMPACT_ATOMS: atom_id res chain seq x y z
N MET A 1 -34.15 -0.57 2.00
CA MET A 1 -34.18 -0.79 3.46
C MET A 1 -33.01 -0.02 4.04
N LEU A 2 -33.29 1.16 4.62
CA LEU A 2 -32.30 2.04 5.22
C LEU A 2 -31.73 1.36 6.47
N LEU A 3 -30.46 0.96 6.45
CA LEU A 3 -29.76 0.57 7.68
C LEU A 3 -29.15 1.81 8.32
N LEU A 4 -29.70 2.08 9.49
CA LEU A 4 -29.35 3.11 10.46
C LEU A 4 -27.84 3.18 10.72
N ILE A 5 -27.23 4.30 10.36
CA ILE A 5 -25.93 4.72 10.89
C ILE A 5 -26.20 5.32 12.27
N ASN A 6 -26.18 4.49 13.32
CA ASN A 6 -26.22 4.93 14.70
C ASN A 6 -25.09 4.27 15.49
N HIS A 7 -24.17 5.12 15.96
CA HIS A 7 -23.19 4.91 17.04
C HIS A 7 -22.23 3.68 16.97
N TYR A 8 -20.99 3.94 16.56
CA TYR A 8 -19.86 3.00 16.46
C TYR A 8 -19.63 2.14 17.73
N PRO A 9 -19.35 0.83 17.58
CA PRO A 9 -17.97 0.40 17.84
C PRO A 9 -17.41 -0.70 16.92
N TRP A 10 -18.05 -1.11 15.82
CA TRP A 10 -17.54 -2.19 14.97
C TRP A 10 -18.02 -2.06 13.52
N ILE A 11 -17.32 -1.29 12.68
CA ILE A 11 -17.50 -1.44 11.24
C ILE A 11 -16.82 -2.77 10.86
N LEU A 12 -17.61 -3.85 10.84
CA LEU A 12 -17.28 -5.07 10.11
C LEU A 12 -17.28 -4.70 8.64
N ILE A 13 -16.11 -4.74 8.02
CA ILE A 13 -15.95 -4.52 6.58
C ILE A 13 -15.72 -5.90 6.01
N GLU A 14 -16.63 -6.35 5.17
CA GLU A 14 -16.51 -7.57 4.40
C GLU A 14 -16.32 -7.21 2.92
N GLU A 15 -15.78 -8.16 2.15
CA GLU A 15 -15.44 -7.97 0.74
C GLU A 15 -16.62 -7.52 -0.14
N THR A 16 -17.85 -7.85 0.29
CA THR A 16 -19.09 -7.57 -0.44
C THR A 16 -19.87 -6.38 0.11
N MET A 17 -19.33 -5.64 1.08
CA MET A 17 -20.03 -4.52 1.70
C MET A 17 -19.82 -3.21 0.95
N ASP A 18 -20.92 -2.51 0.68
CA ASP A 18 -20.87 -1.13 0.20
C ASP A 18 -20.50 -0.20 1.36
N ILE A 19 -19.38 0.53 1.21
CA ILE A 19 -18.94 1.52 2.19
C ILE A 19 -19.77 2.80 1.96
N THR A 20 -20.70 3.08 2.87
CA THR A 20 -21.58 4.26 2.79
C THR A 20 -21.02 5.50 3.51
N ILE A 21 -19.82 5.40 4.10
CA ILE A 21 -19.13 6.49 4.78
C ILE A 21 -18.03 7.10 3.89
N SER A 22 -17.61 8.33 4.17
CA SER A 22 -16.51 8.96 3.43
C SER A 22 -15.19 8.21 3.64
N GLN A 23 -14.29 8.28 2.65
CA GLN A 23 -12.95 7.70 2.73
C GLN A 23 -12.19 8.18 3.97
N GLU A 24 -12.24 9.49 4.26
CA GLU A 24 -11.61 10.07 5.44
C GLU A 24 -12.13 9.45 6.75
N SER A 25 -13.46 9.32 6.88
CA SER A 25 -14.08 8.70 8.06
C SER A 25 -13.77 7.21 8.16
N PHE A 26 -13.56 6.54 7.03
CA PHE A 26 -13.19 5.13 7.01
C PHE A 26 -11.74 4.92 7.44
N LEU A 27 -10.81 5.69 6.87
CA LEU A 27 -9.37 5.58 7.09
C LEU A 27 -8.91 6.14 8.43
N SER A 28 -9.69 7.02 9.07
CA SER A 28 -9.40 7.47 10.44
C SER A 28 -9.52 6.36 11.49
N ASN A 29 -10.13 5.22 11.15
CA ASN A 29 -10.28 4.08 12.05
C ASN A 29 -9.18 3.02 11.79
N ASP A 30 -8.34 2.77 12.79
CA ASP A 30 -7.23 1.81 12.68
C ASP A 30 -7.68 0.37 12.38
N LYS A 31 -8.81 -0.07 12.95
CA LYS A 31 -9.33 -1.42 12.67
C LYS A 31 -9.78 -1.54 11.21
N ASN A 32 -10.35 -0.49 10.64
CA ASN A 32 -10.75 -0.46 9.23
C ASN A 32 -9.53 -0.51 8.31
N LYS A 33 -8.50 0.29 8.60
CA LYS A 33 -7.22 0.25 7.88
C LYS A 33 -6.61 -1.15 7.89
N LEU A 34 -6.48 -1.76 9.06
CA LEU A 34 -5.91 -3.11 9.20
C LEU A 34 -6.72 -4.17 8.44
N ARG A 35 -8.05 -4.10 8.49
CA ARG A 35 -8.92 -5.01 7.73
C ARG A 35 -8.76 -4.82 6.23
N LEU A 36 -8.73 -3.58 5.75
CA LEU A 36 -8.51 -3.28 4.33
C LEU A 36 -7.16 -3.82 3.86
N ILE A 37 -6.07 -3.59 4.61
CA ILE A 37 -4.74 -4.12 4.32
C ILE A 37 -4.78 -5.65 4.24
N SER A 38 -5.37 -6.33 5.24
CA SER A 38 -5.46 -7.79 5.25
C SER A 38 -6.22 -8.35 4.05
N MET A 39 -7.34 -7.72 3.67
CA MET A 39 -8.13 -8.13 2.50
C MET A 39 -7.36 -7.94 1.19
N LEU A 40 -6.71 -6.79 1.01
CA LEU A 40 -5.90 -6.50 -0.18
C LEU A 40 -4.73 -7.47 -0.29
N THR A 41 -3.99 -7.67 0.80
CA THR A 41 -2.89 -8.65 0.88
C THR A 41 -3.37 -10.04 0.47
N GLY A 42 -4.50 -10.50 1.02
CA GLY A 42 -5.08 -11.79 0.68
C GLY A 42 -5.45 -11.91 -0.81
N LYS A 43 -6.02 -10.87 -1.42
CA LYS A 43 -6.38 -10.86 -2.85
C LYS A 43 -5.16 -10.87 -3.77
N LEU A 44 -4.15 -10.04 -3.46
CA LEU A 44 -2.92 -9.94 -4.24
C LEU A 44 -2.15 -11.27 -4.20
N LEU A 45 -1.98 -11.85 -3.01
CA LEU A 45 -1.32 -13.16 -2.86
C LEU A 45 -2.07 -14.26 -3.61
N LYS A 46 -3.41 -14.30 -3.52
CA LYS A 46 -4.24 -15.24 -4.31
C LYS A 46 -4.10 -15.06 -5.83
N SER A 47 -3.76 -13.86 -6.28
CA SER A 47 -3.52 -13.55 -7.69
C SER A 47 -2.06 -13.83 -8.12
N GLY A 48 -1.24 -14.41 -7.24
CA GLY A 48 0.17 -14.69 -7.51
C GLY A 48 1.08 -13.48 -7.40
N ILE A 49 0.59 -12.37 -6.85
CA ILE A 49 1.37 -11.15 -6.64
C ILE A 49 2.04 -11.23 -5.26
N TYR A 50 3.36 -11.03 -5.23
CA TYR A 50 4.10 -10.96 -3.98
C TYR A 50 3.77 -9.66 -3.24
N VAL A 51 3.53 -9.76 -1.93
CA VAL A 51 3.16 -8.61 -1.08
C VAL A 51 4.16 -8.47 0.05
N LEU A 52 4.60 -7.24 0.28
CA LEU A 52 5.32 -6.80 1.46
C LEU A 52 4.47 -5.75 2.18
N GLN A 53 4.48 -5.76 3.51
CA GLN A 53 3.79 -4.77 4.32
C GLN A 53 4.82 -3.99 5.13
N ALA A 54 4.82 -2.67 5.01
CA ALA A 54 5.63 -1.79 5.84
C ALA A 54 5.06 -1.71 7.27
N GLU A 55 5.94 -1.58 8.25
CA GLU A 55 5.56 -1.37 9.65
C GLU A 55 5.07 0.07 9.87
N ASP A 56 5.65 1.03 9.15
CA ASP A 56 5.34 2.44 9.21
C ASP A 56 5.20 2.99 7.78
N ASP A 57 6.07 3.91 7.36
CA ASP A 57 6.09 4.45 6.01
C ASP A 57 6.49 3.40 4.94
N ALA A 58 5.70 3.35 3.87
CA ALA A 58 5.89 2.42 2.78
C ALA A 58 6.99 2.86 1.80
N ASP A 59 7.30 4.15 1.73
CA ASP A 59 8.18 4.70 0.70
C ASP A 59 9.58 4.10 0.77
N THR A 60 10.15 4.04 1.97
CA THR A 60 11.47 3.43 2.20
C THR A 60 11.48 1.95 1.84
N LEU A 61 10.43 1.19 2.19
CA LEU A 61 10.33 -0.23 1.86
C LEU A 61 10.21 -0.43 0.34
N ILE A 62 9.44 0.39 -0.36
CA ILE A 62 9.30 0.36 -1.81
C ILE A 62 10.66 0.59 -2.47
N VAL A 63 11.37 1.64 -2.07
CA VAL A 63 12.67 2.01 -2.67
C VAL A 63 13.74 0.95 -2.39
N HIS A 64 13.87 0.47 -1.16
CA HIS A 64 14.81 -0.59 -0.84
C HIS A 64 14.50 -1.88 -1.58
N THR A 65 13.22 -2.24 -1.70
CA THR A 65 12.81 -3.41 -2.49
C THR A 65 13.18 -3.23 -3.96
N ALA A 66 12.97 -2.04 -4.53
CA ALA A 66 13.30 -1.75 -5.93
C ALA A 66 14.81 -1.91 -6.19
N ILE A 67 15.66 -1.33 -5.34
CA ILE A 67 17.12 -1.44 -5.42
C ILE A 67 17.58 -2.90 -5.25
N GLN A 68 17.01 -3.63 -4.29
CA GLN A 68 17.34 -5.05 -4.13
C GLN A 68 16.94 -5.88 -5.35
N LYS A 69 15.80 -5.57 -5.98
CA LYS A 69 15.34 -6.27 -7.19
C LYS A 69 16.15 -5.88 -8.42
N SER A 70 16.68 -4.67 -8.54
CA SER A 70 17.49 -4.26 -9.70
C SER A 70 18.81 -5.02 -9.77
N ASN A 71 19.32 -5.52 -8.64
CA ASN A 71 20.52 -6.37 -8.62
C ASN A 71 20.38 -7.69 -9.41
N TYR A 72 19.15 -8.15 -9.62
CA TYR A 72 18.88 -9.44 -10.26
C TYR A 72 17.95 -9.35 -11.48
N ASN A 73 17.42 -8.17 -11.77
CA ASN A 73 16.49 -7.94 -12.87
C ASN A 73 17.05 -6.87 -13.81
N THR A 74 16.81 -7.04 -15.11
CA THR A 74 17.27 -6.08 -16.13
C THR A 74 16.57 -4.73 -16.02
N LYS A 75 15.35 -4.69 -15.49
CA LYS A 75 14.59 -3.46 -15.25
C LYS A 75 13.63 -3.65 -14.07
N VAL A 76 13.58 -2.65 -13.21
CA VAL A 76 12.57 -2.52 -12.14
C VAL A 76 11.81 -1.22 -12.38
N VAL A 77 10.49 -1.25 -12.16
CA VAL A 77 9.62 -0.08 -12.28
C VAL A 77 9.01 0.17 -10.91
N VAL A 78 9.18 1.40 -10.41
CA VAL A 78 8.51 1.89 -9.20
C VAL A 78 7.32 2.74 -9.64
N ILE A 79 6.16 2.50 -9.04
CA ILE A 79 4.93 3.23 -9.31
C ILE A 79 4.41 3.76 -7.98
N GLY A 80 4.23 5.07 -7.88
CA GLY A 80 3.62 5.76 -6.76
C GLY A 80 3.33 7.21 -7.12
N GLU A 81 2.46 7.86 -6.35
CA GLU A 81 2.04 9.26 -6.60
C GLU A 81 2.92 10.26 -5.87
N ASP A 82 3.55 9.84 -4.76
CA ASP A 82 4.32 10.71 -3.88
C ASP A 82 5.68 11.13 -4.45
N VAL A 83 5.99 12.42 -4.31
CA VAL A 83 7.27 13.01 -4.76
C VAL A 83 8.45 12.51 -3.91
N ASP A 84 8.19 12.08 -2.69
CA ASP A 84 9.25 11.58 -1.80
C ASP A 84 9.85 10.27 -2.33
N LEU A 85 9.11 9.48 -3.12
CA LEU A 85 9.63 8.28 -3.77
C LEU A 85 10.77 8.57 -4.76
N ILE A 86 10.66 9.62 -5.57
CA ILE A 86 11.74 9.99 -6.51
C ILE A 86 12.95 10.54 -5.76
N ILE A 87 12.74 11.30 -4.67
CA ILE A 87 13.82 11.81 -3.83
C ILE A 87 14.56 10.65 -3.15
N LEU A 88 13.82 9.69 -2.60
CA LEU A 88 14.38 8.49 -1.97
C LEU A 88 15.13 7.61 -2.98
N LEU A 89 14.61 7.43 -4.20
CA LEU A 89 15.31 6.71 -5.27
C LEU A 89 16.64 7.38 -5.62
N LEU A 90 16.65 8.70 -5.80
CA LEU A 90 17.86 9.46 -6.13
C LEU A 90 18.91 9.43 -5.01
N THR A 91 18.47 9.33 -3.76
CA THR A 91 19.37 9.42 -2.59
C THR A 91 19.87 8.06 -2.10
N LEU A 92 19.09 6.99 -2.27
CA LEU A 92 19.41 5.66 -1.73
C LEU A 92 19.96 4.69 -2.78
N THR A 93 19.77 4.98 -4.07
CA THR A 93 20.30 4.15 -5.15
C THR A 93 21.83 4.32 -5.26
N PRO A 94 22.61 3.24 -5.40
CA PRO A 94 24.06 3.34 -5.58
C PRO A 94 24.47 4.18 -6.79
N ASP A 95 25.59 4.90 -6.70
CA ASP A 95 26.08 5.83 -7.73
C ASP A 95 26.36 5.18 -9.10
N ASP A 96 26.61 3.86 -9.12
CA ASP A 96 26.87 3.08 -10.33
C ASP A 96 25.59 2.56 -11.02
N SER A 97 24.43 2.81 -10.42
CA SER A 97 23.12 2.40 -10.93
C SER A 97 22.45 3.52 -11.74
N GLN A 98 21.75 3.14 -12.81
CA GLN A 98 21.03 4.07 -13.66
C GLN A 98 19.56 4.17 -13.26
N ILE A 99 19.06 5.39 -13.08
CA ILE A 99 17.64 5.69 -12.85
C ILE A 99 17.09 6.37 -14.12
N PHE A 100 15.90 5.96 -14.55
CA PHE A 100 15.19 6.52 -15.70
C PHE A 100 13.84 7.11 -15.26
N PHE A 101 13.46 8.26 -15.83
CA PHE A 101 12.21 8.97 -15.56
C PHE A 101 11.34 9.07 -16.82
#